data_AF-H9W6Z2-F1
#
_entry.id   AF-H9W6Z2-F1
#
_cell.length_a   1.000
_cell.length_b   1.000
_cell.length_c   1.000
_cell.angle_alpha   90.00
_cell.angle_beta   90.00
_cell.angle_gamma   90.00
#
_symmetry.space_group_name_H-M   'P 1'
#
loop_
_entity.id
_entity.type
_entity.pdbx_description
1 polymer ?
#
loop_
_entity_poly.entity_id
_entity_poly.type
_entity_poly.pdbx_seq_one_letter_code
_entity_poly.pdbx_strand_id
1 'polypeptide(L)'
;RYPQQAHHRGSSIVSIYETTAKVSCTEGFMVWFRRQAPNPNELTGAVVGGPDRYDNFEDYRADSCKLEPTTYINAPLVGVLARLHSISMGSTT
;
A
#
# COMPACT_ATOMS: atom_id res chain seq x y z
N ARG A 1 -2.69 7.32 -11.64
CA ARG A 1 -3.44 6.20 -10.99
C ARG A 1 -2.52 5.56 -9.96
N TYR A 2 -3.05 5.03 -8.85
CA TYR A 2 -2.25 4.37 -7.79
C TYR A 2 -2.77 2.95 -7.53
N PRO A 3 -1.96 2.04 -6.95
CA PRO A 3 -2.38 0.69 -6.59
C PRO A 3 -3.47 0.71 -5.52
N GLN A 4 -4.53 -0.06 -5.73
CA GLN A 4 -5.66 -0.15 -4.82
C GLN A 4 -5.74 -1.50 -4.10
N GLN A 5 -4.93 -2.49 -4.49
CA GLN A 5 -4.94 -3.83 -3.91
C GLN A 5 -3.62 -4.19 -3.21
N ALA A 6 -3.01 -3.22 -2.49
CA ALA A 6 -1.78 -3.48 -1.72
C ALA A 6 -1.89 -4.75 -0.85
N HIS A 7 -0.83 -5.56 -0.84
CA HIS A 7 -0.69 -6.75 -0.01
C HIS A 7 -0.52 -6.37 1.46
N HIS A 8 -1.61 -5.92 2.09
CA HIS A 8 -1.58 -5.41 3.45
C HIS A 8 -2.90 -5.73 4.17
N ARG A 9 -2.81 -6.40 5.31
CA ARG A 9 -3.99 -6.92 6.04
C ARG A 9 -4.88 -5.80 6.57
N GLY A 10 -4.29 -4.78 7.18
CA GLY A 10 -5.05 -3.66 7.75
C GLY A 10 -5.80 -2.84 6.70
N SER A 11 -5.29 -2.78 5.46
CA SER A 11 -5.99 -2.07 4.39
C SER A 11 -7.05 -2.92 3.71
N SER A 12 -6.82 -4.23 3.59
CA SER A 12 -7.69 -5.15 2.85
C SER A 12 -8.94 -5.60 3.62
N ILE A 13 -8.95 -5.54 4.95
CA ILE A 13 -10.10 -5.89 5.79
C ILE A 13 -10.93 -4.63 6.09
N VAL A 14 -12.25 -4.74 6.05
CA VAL A 14 -13.18 -3.64 6.36
C VAL A 14 -12.84 -2.94 7.69
N SER A 15 -13.04 -1.63 7.72
CA SER A 15 -12.84 -0.81 8.91
C SER A 15 -13.87 -1.12 10.00
N ILE A 16 -13.44 -1.06 11.26
CA ILE A 16 -14.35 -1.12 12.41
C ILE A 16 -15.33 0.05 12.47
N TYR A 17 -15.03 1.16 11.78
CA TYR A 17 -15.92 2.31 11.66
C TYR A 17 -17.03 2.09 10.62
N GLU A 18 -16.87 1.12 9.73
CA GLU A 18 -17.89 0.73 8.74
C GLU A 18 -18.71 -0.47 9.24
N THR A 19 -18.07 -1.46 9.89
CA THR A 19 -18.77 -2.56 10.56
C THR A 19 -18.08 -2.96 11.86
N THR A 20 -18.85 -3.14 12.93
CA THR A 20 -18.35 -3.59 14.22
C THR A 20 -18.16 -5.10 14.30
N ALA A 21 -18.51 -5.84 13.25
CA ALA A 21 -18.33 -7.28 13.17
C ALA A 21 -16.84 -7.64 13.21
N LYS A 22 -16.48 -8.60 14.07
CA LYS A 22 -15.09 -9.09 14.17
C LYS A 22 -14.80 -10.02 13.00
N VAL A 23 -13.75 -9.71 12.25
CA VAL A 23 -13.22 -10.59 11.20
C VAL A 23 -12.19 -11.54 11.82
N SER A 24 -12.44 -12.85 11.71
CA SER A 24 -11.48 -13.86 12.18
C SER A 24 -10.25 -13.95 11.27
N CYS A 25 -9.15 -14.56 11.72
CA CYS A 25 -7.97 -14.77 10.86
C CYS A 25 -8.31 -15.58 9.59
N THR A 26 -9.08 -16.66 9.76
CA THR A 26 -9.53 -17.52 8.66
C THR A 26 -10.40 -16.75 7.67
N GLU A 27 -11.33 -15.94 8.17
CA GLU A 27 -12.17 -15.08 7.32
C GLU A 27 -11.35 -13.98 6.62
N GLY A 28 -10.41 -13.36 7.32
CA GLY A 28 -9.43 -12.44 6.75
C GLY A 28 -8.69 -13.04 5.56
N PHE A 29 -8.32 -14.31 5.64
CA PHE A 29 -7.64 -15.02 4.56
C PHE A 29 -8.60 -15.49 3.44
N MET A 30 -9.74 -16.09 3.79
CA MET A 30 -10.64 -16.71 2.81
C MET A 30 -11.49 -15.68 2.07
N VAL A 31 -11.90 -14.61 2.75
CA VAL A 31 -12.79 -13.57 2.22
C VAL A 31 -11.98 -12.36 1.77
N TRP A 32 -11.23 -11.74 2.68
CA TRP A 32 -10.64 -10.42 2.43
C TRP A 32 -9.39 -10.47 1.55
N PHE A 33 -8.47 -11.40 1.81
CA PHE A 33 -7.26 -11.55 1.01
C PHE A 33 -7.57 -11.93 -0.45
N ARG A 34 -8.51 -12.86 -0.66
CA ARG A 34 -8.90 -13.37 -1.99
C ARG A 34 -9.85 -12.45 -2.78
N ARG A 35 -10.38 -11.39 -2.17
CA ARG A 35 -11.33 -10.48 -2.80
C ARG A 35 -10.72 -9.76 -4.01
N GLN A 36 -11.28 -9.93 -5.21
CA GLN A 36 -10.84 -9.21 -6.42
C GLN A 36 -11.49 -7.81 -6.50
N ALA A 37 -11.18 -6.97 -5.53
CA ALA A 37 -11.67 -5.60 -5.47
C ALA A 37 -10.63 -4.72 -4.74
N PRO A 38 -10.67 -3.38 -4.93
CA PRO A 38 -9.90 -2.43 -4.14
C PRO A 38 -9.95 -2.73 -2.64
N ASN A 39 -8.87 -2.46 -1.93
CA ASN A 39 -8.84 -2.49 -0.47
C ASN A 39 -9.87 -1.48 0.08
N PRO A 40 -10.69 -1.83 1.08
CA PRO A 40 -11.67 -0.92 1.67
C PRO A 40 -11.03 0.29 2.34
N ASN A 41 -9.81 0.16 2.88
CA ASN A 41 -9.07 1.29 3.44
C ASN A 41 -7.90 1.66 2.52
N GLU A 42 -7.84 2.92 2.14
CA GLU A 42 -6.70 3.47 1.41
C GLU A 42 -5.45 3.47 2.29
N LEU A 43 -4.34 2.92 1.78
CA LEU A 43 -3.07 2.88 2.49
C LEU A 43 -2.21 4.08 2.10
N THR A 44 -2.63 5.26 2.52
CA THR A 44 -2.01 6.54 2.13
C THR A 44 -0.52 6.58 2.46
N GLY A 45 0.29 6.95 1.47
CA GLY A 45 1.74 7.08 1.60
C GLY A 45 2.53 5.77 1.47
N ALA A 46 1.87 4.62 1.30
CA ALA A 46 2.56 3.36 1.04
C ALA A 46 3.18 3.33 -0.35
N VAL A 47 4.45 2.92 -0.41
CA VAL A 47 5.11 2.53 -1.65
C VAL A 47 5.20 1.02 -1.68
N VAL A 48 4.67 0.43 -2.75
CA VAL A 48 4.67 -1.02 -2.99
C VAL A 48 5.99 -1.45 -3.65
N GLY A 49 6.23 -2.76 -3.74
CA GLY A 49 7.43 -3.33 -4.37
C GLY A 49 7.70 -2.82 -5.79
N GLY A 50 6.64 -2.58 -6.59
CA GLY A 50 6.75 -1.95 -7.91
C GLY A 50 6.66 -2.94 -9.08
N PRO A 51 6.89 -2.48 -10.32
CA PRO A 51 6.81 -3.33 -11.51
C PRO A 51 7.97 -4.33 -11.59
N ASP A 52 7.84 -5.29 -12.51
CA ASP A 52 8.99 -6.11 -12.91
C ASP A 52 9.95 -5.37 -13.84
N ARG A 53 11.03 -6.05 -14.25
CA ARG A 53 12.10 -5.51 -15.11
C ARG A 53 11.65 -5.03 -16.51
N TYR A 54 10.41 -5.32 -16.89
CA TYR A 54 9.82 -4.92 -18.17
C TYR A 54 8.68 -3.92 -17.97
N ASP A 55 8.65 -3.26 -16.80
CA ASP A 55 7.62 -2.30 -16.40
C ASP A 55 6.20 -2.89 -16.30
N ASN A 56 6.04 -4.22 -16.25
CA ASN A 56 4.71 -4.81 -16.08
C ASN A 56 4.30 -4.77 -14.60
N PHE A 57 3.13 -4.19 -14.35
CA PHE A 57 2.52 -4.08 -13.03
C PHE A 57 1.05 -4.47 -13.10
N GLU A 58 0.67 -5.47 -12.31
CA GLU A 58 -0.72 -5.87 -12.12
C GLU A 58 -1.12 -5.55 -10.68
N ASP A 59 -2.17 -4.76 -10.49
CA ASP A 59 -2.68 -4.39 -9.16
C ASP A 59 -3.45 -5.55 -8.53
N TYR A 60 -2.71 -6.58 -8.10
CA TYR A 60 -3.24 -7.84 -7.60
C TYR A 60 -2.65 -8.20 -6.23
N ARG A 61 -3.51 -8.24 -5.20
CA ARG A 61 -3.10 -8.40 -3.80
C ARG A 61 -2.24 -9.63 -3.51
N ALA A 62 -2.43 -10.73 -4.25
CA ALA A 62 -1.67 -11.94 -3.99
C ALA A 62 -0.26 -11.92 -4.61
N ASP A 63 0.04 -10.97 -5.50
CA ASP A 63 1.40 -10.72 -5.99
C ASP A 63 2.19 -9.87 -4.98
N SER A 64 2.56 -10.47 -3.86
CA SER A 64 3.28 -9.77 -2.78
C SER A 64 4.60 -9.15 -3.27
N CYS A 65 5.29 -9.79 -4.22
CA CYS A 65 6.55 -9.26 -4.77
C CYS A 65 6.38 -7.85 -5.35
N LYS A 66 5.24 -7.56 -5.99
CA LYS A 66 4.95 -6.25 -6.58
C LYS A 66 4.13 -5.34 -5.66
N LEU A 67 3.24 -5.92 -4.83
CA LEU A 67 2.20 -5.18 -4.11
C LEU A 67 2.44 -5.05 -2.60
N GLU A 68 3.49 -5.63 -2.04
CA GLU A 68 3.79 -5.52 -0.61
C GLU A 68 4.41 -4.16 -0.26
N PRO A 69 3.77 -3.36 0.61
CA PRO A 69 4.35 -2.17 1.17
C PRO A 69 5.12 -2.50 2.44
N THR A 70 6.32 -1.93 2.61
CA THR A 70 7.15 -2.20 3.79
C THR A 70 7.79 -0.94 4.34
N THR A 71 8.13 -0.99 5.63
CA THR A 71 8.82 0.11 6.31
C THR A 71 10.19 0.40 5.70
N TYR A 72 10.92 -0.63 5.26
CA TYR A 72 12.24 -0.48 4.67
C TYR A 72 12.21 0.08 3.24
N ILE A 73 11.08 0.00 2.53
CA ILE A 73 10.87 0.72 1.25
C ILE A 73 10.59 2.20 1.53
N ASN A 74 9.67 2.48 2.45
CA ASN A 74 9.23 3.85 2.73
C ASN A 74 10.28 4.70 3.46
N ALA A 75 11.01 4.14 4.42
CA ALA A 75 11.96 4.88 5.26
C ALA A 75 13.04 5.65 4.46
N PRO A 76 13.79 5.03 3.53
CA PRO A 76 14.78 5.77 2.74
C PRO A 76 14.14 6.79 1.80
N LEU A 77 12.97 6.47 1.23
CA LEU A 77 12.25 7.38 0.33
C LEU A 77 11.87 8.68 1.04
N VAL A 78 11.32 8.60 2.25
CA VAL A 78 10.94 9.78 3.05
C VAL A 78 12.16 10.68 3.29
N GLY A 79 13.33 10.11 3.58
CA GLY A 79 14.57 10.88 3.77
C GLY A 79 14.98 11.65 2.50
N VAL A 80 14.95 11.01 1.34
CA VAL A 80 15.27 11.66 0.06
C VAL A 80 14.25 12.76 -0.27
N LEU A 81 12.96 12.48 -0.12
CA LEU A 81 11.89 13.46 -0.37
C LEU A 81 12.01 14.68 0.56
N ALA A 82 12.35 14.48 1.83
CA ALA A 82 12.59 15.56 2.77
C ALA A 82 13.75 16.47 2.33
N ARG A 83 14.86 15.87 1.86
CA ARG A 83 15.99 16.64 1.33
C ARG A 83 15.61 17.42 0.08
N LEU A 84 14.96 16.78 -0.88
CA LEU A 84 14.49 17.44 -2.11
C LEU A 84 13.56 18.62 -1.78
N HIS A 85 12.64 18.42 -0.83
CA HIS A 85 11.75 19.47 -0.35
C HIS A 85 12.52 20.64 0.29
N SER A 86 13.53 20.37 1.13
CA SER A 86 14.37 21.41 1.74
C SER A 86 15.14 22.24 0.72
N ILE A 87 15.61 21.62 -0.37
CA ILE A 87 16.30 22.33 -1.45
C ILE A 87 15.32 23.19 -2.24
N SER A 88 14.13 22.65 -2.54
CA SER A 88 13.08 23.38 -3.27
C SER A 88 12.60 24.63 -2.52
N MET A 89 12.59 24.61 -1.18
CA MET A 89 12.23 25.77 -0.37
C MET A 89 13.39 26.76 -0.15
N GLY A 90 14.63 26.35 -0.44
CA GLY A 90 15.84 27.15 -0.28
C GLY A 90 16.18 28.08 -1.46
N SER A 91 15.33 28.17 -2.48
CA SER A 91 15.57 28.97 -3.70
C SER A 91 14.65 30.19 -3.84
N THR A 92 14.02 30.62 -2.75
CA THR A 92 13.29 31.91 -2.66
C THR A 92 14.07 32.87 -1.77
N THR A 93 15.09 33.50 -2.37
CA THR A 93 15.63 34.80 -1.94
C THR A 93 15.46 35.76 -3.09
#